data_AF-A0A0R2RWG5-F1
#
_entry.id   AF-A0A0R2RWG5-F1
#
_cell.length_a   1.000
_cell.length_b   1.000
_cell.length_c   1.000
_cell.angle_alpha   90.00
_cell.angle_beta   90.00
_cell.angle_gamma   90.00
#
_symmetry.space_group_name_H-M   'P 1'
#
loop_
_entity.id
_entity.type
_entity.pdbx_description
1 polymer ?
#
loop_
_entity_poly.entity_id
_entity_poly.type
_entity_poly.pdbx_seq_one_letter_code
_entity_poly.pdbx_strand_id
1 'polypeptide(L)'
;MKTPSIYKWTLKYGLMSAMAAIVCCVAPAVLFMLGLMGGVVAISFADFFYQADGSLGTGAIVLRVVAIGIGAYGIYRYKTTQDQCSIDPKRKRLNTIIVGALIIIVGVLLFIGLEKFSAWYFDAYIVPQQQIELSK
;
A
#
# COMPACT_ATOMS: atom_id res chain seq x y z
N MET A 1 -20.56 48.99 0.16
CA MET A 1 -19.77 47.78 0.46
C MET A 1 -19.20 47.26 -0.86
N LYS A 2 -17.88 47.14 -0.99
CA LYS A 2 -17.24 46.73 -2.26
C LYS A 2 -17.48 45.23 -2.45
N THR A 3 -18.22 44.86 -3.49
CA THR A 3 -18.52 43.46 -3.80
C THR A 3 -17.21 42.68 -3.94
N PRO A 4 -16.97 41.64 -3.12
CA PRO A 4 -15.77 40.84 -3.27
C PRO A 4 -15.83 40.15 -4.63
N SER A 5 -14.76 40.24 -5.41
CA SER A 5 -14.73 39.56 -6.70
C SER A 5 -14.74 38.04 -6.47
N ILE A 6 -15.77 37.38 -7.02
CA ILE A 6 -16.01 35.93 -6.88
C ILE A 6 -14.75 35.15 -7.26
N TYR A 7 -14.03 35.60 -8.29
CA TYR A 7 -12.75 35.00 -8.70
C TYR A 7 -11.69 35.00 -7.61
N LYS A 8 -11.48 36.10 -6.86
CA LYS A 8 -10.48 36.16 -5.78
C LYS A 8 -10.90 35.31 -4.58
N TRP A 9 -12.20 35.18 -4.35
CA TRP A 9 -12.75 34.35 -3.27
C TRP A 9 -12.55 32.86 -3.60
N THR A 10 -13.00 32.40 -4.77
CA THR A 10 -12.82 31.02 -5.23
C THR A 10 -11.35 30.61 -5.31
N LEU A 11 -10.45 31.50 -5.76
CA LEU A 11 -9.01 31.19 -5.78
C LEU A 11 -8.43 30.99 -4.38
N LYS A 12 -8.81 31.82 -3.40
CA LYS A 12 -8.33 31.68 -2.02
C LYS A 12 -8.81 30.40 -1.37
N TYR A 13 -10.12 30.13 -1.43
CA TYR A 13 -10.68 28.94 -0.77
C TYR A 13 -10.39 27.64 -1.54
N GLY A 14 -10.33 27.71 -2.87
CA GLY A 14 -9.92 26.60 -3.72
C GLY A 14 -8.48 26.16 -3.45
N LEU A 15 -7.54 27.11 -3.39
CA LEU A 15 -6.14 26.81 -3.10
C LEU A 15 -5.95 26.19 -1.70
N MET A 16 -6.67 26.70 -0.70
CA MET A 16 -6.62 26.14 0.66
C MET A 16 -7.17 24.70 0.71
N SER A 17 -8.25 24.42 -0.02
CA SER A 17 -8.81 23.06 -0.11
C SER A 17 -7.85 22.10 -0.84
N ALA A 18 -7.17 22.56 -1.88
CA ALA A 18 -6.18 21.78 -2.61
C ALA A 18 -4.95 21.48 -1.73
N MET A 19 -4.47 22.46 -0.96
CA MET A 19 -3.35 22.25 -0.03
C MET A 19 -3.71 21.26 1.07
N ALA A 20 -4.92 21.37 1.65
CA ALA A 20 -5.39 20.42 2.65
C ALA A 20 -5.50 19.00 2.05
N ALA A 21 -5.98 18.87 0.81
CA ALA A 21 -6.06 17.58 0.13
C ALA A 21 -4.67 16.97 -0.14
N ILE A 22 -3.70 17.78 -0.56
CA ILE A 22 -2.31 17.31 -0.77
C ILE A 22 -1.72 16.84 0.56
N VAL A 23 -1.82 17.64 1.62
CA VAL A 23 -1.24 17.29 2.92
C VAL A 23 -1.92 16.05 3.53
N CYS A 24 -3.23 15.91 3.41
CA CYS A 24 -3.98 14.81 4.03
C CYS A 24 -3.89 13.49 3.23
N CYS A 25 -3.79 13.53 1.89
CA CYS A 25 -3.76 12.31 1.07
C CYS A 25 -2.37 11.94 0.59
N VAL A 26 -1.53 12.92 0.24
CA VAL A 26 -0.22 12.65 -0.37
C VAL A 26 0.85 12.44 0.69
N ALA A 27 0.84 13.19 1.80
CA ALA A 27 1.85 13.02 2.84
C ALA A 27 1.82 11.62 3.48
N PRO A 28 0.65 11.06 3.87
CA PRO A 28 0.59 9.69 4.37
C PRO A 28 1.01 8.66 3.33
N ALA A 29 0.67 8.88 2.05
CA ALA A 29 1.07 7.98 0.97
C ALA A 29 2.59 7.96 0.76
N VAL A 30 3.26 9.11 0.80
CA VAL A 30 4.72 9.22 0.67
C VAL A 30 5.43 8.61 1.89
N LEU A 31 4.96 8.92 3.10
CA LEU A 31 5.49 8.32 4.34
C LEU A 31 5.34 6.79 4.33
N PHE A 32 4.21 6.28 3.83
CA PHE A 32 3.98 4.85 3.68
C PHE A 32 4.94 4.24 2.65
N MET A 33 5.16 4.88 1.50
CA MET A 33 6.12 4.41 0.49
C MET A 33 7.57 4.41 0.99
N LEU A 34 7.99 5.43 1.73
CA LEU A 34 9.31 5.47 2.35
C LEU A 34 9.47 4.39 3.43
N GLY A 35 8.42 4.16 4.23
CA GLY A 35 8.39 3.08 5.21
C GLY A 35 8.48 1.69 4.58
N LEU A 36 7.76 1.47 3.47
CA LEU A 36 7.83 0.22 2.71
C LEU A 36 9.21 -0.01 2.11
N MET A 37 9.80 1.01 1.47
CA MET A 37 11.16 0.93 0.91
C MET A 37 12.19 0.59 2.00
N GLY A 38 12.14 1.28 3.16
CA GLY A 38 13.03 0.99 4.29
C GLY A 38 12.82 -0.41 4.88
N GLY A 39 11.56 -0.85 4.96
CA GLY A 39 11.22 -2.20 5.40
C GLY A 39 11.77 -3.29 4.49
N VAL A 40 11.66 -3.13 3.17
CA VAL A 40 12.17 -4.12 2.19
C VAL A 40 13.70 -4.25 2.31
N VAL A 41 14.43 -3.14 2.40
CA VAL A 41 15.90 -3.18 2.56
C VAL A 41 16.28 -3.90 3.85
N ALA A 42 15.60 -3.61 4.97
CA ALA A 42 15.89 -4.28 6.25
C ALA A 42 15.57 -5.78 6.24
N ILE A 43 14.50 -6.19 5.55
CA ILE A 43 14.09 -7.59 5.43
C ILE A 43 15.08 -8.39 4.56
N SER A 44 15.67 -7.79 3.54
CA SER A 44 16.63 -8.46 2.65
C SER A 44 17.94 -8.88 3.32
N PHE A 45 18.31 -8.27 4.45
CA PHE A 45 19.50 -8.65 5.23
C PHE A 45 19.18 -9.59 6.40
N ALA A 46 17.94 -10.01 6.56
CA ALA A 46 17.51 -10.83 7.69
C ALA A 46 17.35 -12.31 7.28
N ASP A 47 18.26 -13.16 7.76
CA ASP A 47 18.24 -14.63 7.61
C ASP A 47 16.96 -15.29 8.18
N PHE A 48 16.17 -14.55 8.95
CA PHE A 48 14.89 -15.00 9.49
C PHE A 48 13.78 -15.13 8.42
N PHE A 49 13.87 -14.36 7.33
CA PHE A 49 12.84 -14.34 6.27
C PHE A 49 13.21 -15.22 5.07
N TYR A 50 14.49 -15.49 4.84
CA TYR A 50 15.00 -16.30 3.73
C TYR A 50 16.06 -17.28 4.22
N GLN A 51 15.98 -18.53 3.78
CA GLN A 51 17.03 -19.53 4.05
C GLN A 51 18.24 -19.29 3.14
N ALA A 52 19.39 -19.87 3.47
CA ALA A 52 20.65 -19.73 2.71
C ALA A 52 20.51 -20.12 1.21
N ASP A 53 19.53 -20.96 0.87
CA ASP A 53 19.22 -21.37 -0.50
C ASP A 53 18.27 -20.40 -1.24
N GLY A 54 17.90 -19.27 -0.63
CA GLY A 54 16.89 -18.34 -1.16
C GLY A 54 15.44 -18.82 -1.02
N SER A 55 15.24 -19.98 -0.39
CA SER A 55 13.92 -20.54 -0.11
C SER A 55 13.20 -19.76 1.00
N LEU A 56 11.86 -19.81 0.98
CA LEU A 56 10.99 -19.13 1.94
C LEU A 56 11.32 -19.54 3.38
N GLY A 57 11.80 -18.59 4.18
CA GLY A 57 11.97 -18.77 5.62
C GLY A 57 10.63 -18.78 6.35
N THR A 58 10.64 -19.26 7.60
CA THR A 58 9.44 -19.34 8.44
C THR A 58 8.81 -17.96 8.67
N GLY A 59 9.62 -16.89 8.75
CA GLY A 59 9.15 -15.51 8.89
C GLY A 59 8.33 -15.02 7.69
N ALA A 60 8.69 -15.41 6.46
CA ALA A 60 7.96 -15.00 5.26
C ALA A 60 6.56 -15.63 5.20
N ILE A 61 6.42 -16.87 5.68
CA ILE A 61 5.14 -17.56 5.78
C ILE A 61 4.25 -16.87 6.84
N VAL A 62 4.81 -16.54 8.00
CA VAL A 62 4.08 -15.83 9.06
C VAL A 62 3.57 -14.48 8.58
N LEU A 63 4.40 -13.68 7.90
CA LEU A 63 3.98 -12.39 7.34
C LEU A 63 2.80 -12.53 6.35
N ARG A 64 2.82 -13.55 5.49
CA ARG A 64 1.73 -13.83 4.54
C ARG A 64 0.43 -14.19 5.27
N VAL A 65 0.51 -15.00 6.32
CA VAL A 65 -0.66 -15.35 7.15
C VAL A 65 -1.24 -14.11 7.83
N VAL A 66 -0.39 -13.25 8.41
CA VAL A 66 -0.82 -12.00 9.03
C VAL A 66 -1.46 -11.06 8.01
N ALA A 67 -0.87 -10.94 6.81
CA ALA A 67 -1.43 -10.12 5.73
C ALA A 67 -2.83 -10.59 5.28
N ILE A 68 -3.02 -11.90 5.15
CA ILE A 68 -4.35 -12.48 4.86
C ILE A 68 -5.33 -12.15 6.00
N GLY A 69 -4.89 -12.24 7.26
CA GLY A 69 -5.69 -11.87 8.44
C GLY A 69 -6.15 -10.41 8.43
N ILE A 70 -5.25 -9.47 8.10
CA ILE A 70 -5.57 -8.04 7.97
C ILE A 70 -6.56 -7.82 6.81
N GLY A 71 -6.36 -8.48 5.67
CA GLY A 71 -7.28 -8.40 4.53
C GLY A 71 -8.69 -8.90 4.90
N ALA A 72 -8.78 -10.06 5.57
CA ALA A 72 -10.04 -10.61 6.05
C ALA A 72 -10.73 -9.67 7.06
N TYR A 73 -9.96 -9.10 8.00
CA TYR A 73 -10.45 -8.11 8.96
C TYR A 73 -10.99 -6.86 8.27
N GLY A 74 -10.31 -6.36 7.24
CA GLY A 74 -10.75 -5.21 6.44
C GLY A 74 -12.11 -5.47 5.76
N ILE A 75 -12.29 -6.65 5.16
CA ILE A 75 -13.56 -7.07 4.55
C ILE A 75 -14.65 -7.21 5.62
N TYR A 76 -14.34 -7.79 6.77
CA TYR A 76 -15.28 -7.91 7.89
C TYR A 76 -15.76 -6.53 8.38
N ARG A 77 -14.84 -5.59 8.57
CA ARG A 77 -15.15 -4.22 9.03
C ARG A 77 -15.96 -3.46 7.98
N TYR A 78 -15.61 -3.61 6.70
CA TYR A 78 -16.38 -3.04 5.59
C TYR A 78 -17.81 -3.58 5.56
N LYS A 79 -17.99 -4.90 5.73
CA LYS A 79 -19.31 -5.53 5.83
C LYS A 79 -20.09 -4.94 7.02
N THR A 80 -19.50 -4.91 8.21
CA THR A 80 -20.11 -4.29 9.41
C THR A 80 -20.58 -2.85 9.16
N THR A 81 -19.78 -2.02 8.50
CA THR A 81 -20.17 -0.64 8.18
C THR A 81 -21.30 -0.59 7.14
N GLN A 82 -21.29 -1.45 6.12
CA GLN A 82 -22.35 -1.52 5.11
C GLN A 82 -23.69 -1.96 5.71
N ASP A 83 -23.67 -2.84 6.70
CA ASP A 83 -24.86 -3.34 7.41
C ASP A 83 -25.67 -2.22 8.08
N GLN A 84 -25.02 -1.12 8.46
CA GLN A 84 -25.67 0.01 9.13
C GLN A 84 -26.26 1.05 8.16
N CYS A 85 -25.86 1.05 6.89
CA CYS A 85 -26.17 2.15 5.96
C CYS A 85 -27.02 1.76 4.73
N SER A 86 -27.13 0.48 4.35
CA SER A 86 -27.82 0.07 3.12
C SER A 86 -29.05 -0.82 3.38
N ILE A 87 -30.23 -0.38 2.93
CA ILE A 87 -31.52 -1.09 3.04
C ILE A 87 -31.64 -2.28 2.06
N ASP A 88 -31.00 -2.23 0.88
CA ASP A 88 -31.14 -3.28 -0.16
C ASP A 88 -30.10 -4.42 0.01
N PRO A 89 -30.54 -5.68 0.26
CA PRO A 89 -29.64 -6.82 0.46
C PRO A 89 -28.94 -7.31 -0.82
N LYS A 90 -29.51 -7.08 -2.01
CA LYS A 90 -28.89 -7.48 -3.30
C LYS A 90 -27.70 -6.57 -3.61
N ARG A 91 -27.87 -5.26 -3.46
CA ARG A 91 -26.81 -4.26 -3.70
C ARG A 91 -25.64 -4.43 -2.74
N LYS A 92 -25.92 -4.78 -1.47
CA LYS A 92 -24.91 -5.06 -0.43
C LYS A 92 -23.99 -6.24 -0.77
N ARG A 93 -24.55 -7.36 -1.27
CA ARG A 93 -23.75 -8.52 -1.70
C ARG A 93 -22.87 -8.17 -2.89
N LEU A 94 -23.44 -7.48 -3.88
CA LEU A 94 -22.72 -7.08 -5.09
C LEU A 94 -21.54 -6.15 -4.74
N ASN A 95 -21.75 -5.16 -3.86
CA ASN A 95 -20.73 -4.21 -3.46
C ASN A 95 -19.61 -4.87 -2.63
N THR A 96 -19.93 -5.85 -1.80
CA THR A 96 -18.92 -6.63 -1.06
C THR A 96 -18.08 -7.49 -1.99
N ILE A 97 -18.70 -8.11 -3.01
CA ILE A 97 -17.99 -8.88 -4.04
C ILE A 97 -17.08 -7.97 -4.86
N ILE A 98 -17.58 -6.81 -5.30
CA ILE A 98 -16.79 -5.84 -6.07
C ILE A 98 -15.56 -5.38 -5.29
N VAL A 99 -15.73 -5.02 -4.01
CA VAL A 99 -14.59 -4.60 -3.17
C VAL A 99 -13.61 -5.74 -2.96
N GLY A 100 -14.09 -6.97 -2.71
CA GLY A 100 -13.22 -8.15 -2.60
C GLY A 100 -12.43 -8.40 -3.88
N ALA A 101 -13.09 -8.36 -5.04
CA ALA A 101 -12.45 -8.53 -6.34
C ALA A 101 -11.43 -7.41 -6.62
N LEU A 102 -11.76 -6.17 -6.30
CA LEU A 102 -10.86 -5.02 -6.45
C LEU A 102 -9.61 -5.17 -5.60
N ILE A 103 -9.74 -5.57 -4.33
CA ILE A 103 -8.59 -5.82 -3.44
C ILE A 103 -7.67 -6.90 -4.01
N ILE A 104 -8.24 -7.99 -4.53
CA ILE A 104 -7.46 -9.08 -5.13
C ILE A 104 -6.74 -8.59 -6.40
N ILE A 105 -7.46 -7.96 -7.33
CA ILE A 105 -6.89 -7.49 -8.59
C ILE A 105 -5.77 -6.47 -8.34
N VAL A 106 -6.05 -5.46 -7.52
CA VAL A 106 -5.07 -4.42 -7.17
C VAL A 106 -3.89 -5.04 -6.43
N GLY A 107 -4.12 -5.94 -5.48
CA GLY A 107 -3.06 -6.61 -4.72
C GLY A 107 -2.14 -7.45 -5.61
N VAL A 108 -2.69 -8.22 -6.54
CA VAL A 108 -1.91 -9.03 -7.50
C VAL A 108 -1.11 -8.13 -8.44
N LEU A 109 -1.72 -7.08 -8.99
CA LEU A 109 -1.03 -6.13 -9.86
C LEU A 109 0.11 -5.41 -9.13
N LEU A 110 -0.13 -4.97 -7.89
CA LEU A 110 0.89 -4.36 -7.05
C LEU A 110 2.03 -5.33 -6.77
N PHE A 111 1.72 -6.59 -6.42
CA PHE A 111 2.71 -7.61 -6.13
C PHE A 111 3.62 -7.86 -7.34
N ILE A 112 3.05 -8.08 -8.52
CA ILE A 112 3.81 -8.31 -9.75
C ILE A 112 4.66 -7.07 -10.12
N GLY A 113 4.09 -5.88 -9.99
CA GLY A 113 4.80 -4.62 -10.27
C GLY A 113 5.97 -4.41 -9.32
N LEU A 114 5.76 -4.61 -8.01
CA LEU A 114 6.80 -4.51 -6.99
C LEU A 114 7.89 -5.55 -7.17
N GLU A 115 7.55 -6.82 -7.41
CA GLU A 115 8.54 -7.90 -7.64
C GLU A 115 9.44 -7.60 -8.84
N LYS A 116 8.85 -7.16 -9.96
CA LYS A 116 9.61 -6.78 -11.16
C LYS A 116 10.55 -5.60 -10.89
N PHE A 117 10.05 -4.60 -10.16
CA PHE A 117 10.81 -3.40 -9.85
C PHE A 117 11.93 -3.68 -8.83
N SER A 118 11.62 -4.48 -7.79
CA SER A 118 12.58 -4.88 -6.78
C SER A 118 13.66 -5.77 -7.38
N ALA A 119 13.31 -6.77 -8.19
CA ALA A 119 14.30 -7.64 -8.84
C ALA A 119 15.31 -6.83 -9.67
N TRP A 120 14.82 -5.87 -10.47
CA TRP A 120 15.68 -4.97 -11.23
C TRP A 120 16.58 -4.12 -10.31
N TYR A 121 16.04 -3.58 -9.21
CA TYR A 121 16.81 -2.78 -8.25
C TYR A 121 17.87 -3.61 -7.50
N PHE A 122 17.53 -4.82 -7.07
CA PHE A 122 18.43 -5.73 -6.37
C PHE A 122 19.59 -6.16 -7.28
N ASP A 123 19.31 -6.54 -8.53
CA ASP A 123 20.34 -6.91 -9.50
C ASP A 123 21.27 -5.74 -9.84
N ALA A 124 20.73 -4.52 -9.98
CA ALA A 124 21.51 -3.36 -10.37
C ALA A 124 22.39 -2.79 -9.25
N TYR A 125 21.92 -2.81 -7.99
CA TYR A 125 22.56 -2.06 -6.90
C TYR A 125 22.97 -2.90 -5.70
N ILE A 126 22.26 -3.97 -5.35
CA ILE A 126 22.48 -4.71 -4.10
C ILE A 126 23.40 -5.91 -4.31
N VAL A 127 23.11 -6.76 -5.29
CA VAL A 127 23.94 -7.93 -5.64
C VAL A 127 25.41 -7.55 -5.91
N PRO A 128 25.73 -6.52 -6.73
CA PRO A 128 27.12 -6.13 -6.94
C PRO A 128 27.82 -5.65 -5.66
N GLN A 129 27.12 -4.98 -4.75
CA GLN A 129 27.69 -4.56 -3.47
C GLN A 129 27.91 -5.74 -2.52
N GLN A 130 26.98 -6.70 -2.45
CA GLN A 130 27.16 -7.93 -1.67
C GLN A 130 28.37 -8.74 -2.16
N GLN A 131 28.61 -8.81 -3.47
CA GLN A 131 29.78 -9.52 -4.01
C GLN A 131 31.10 -8.82 -3.67
N ILE A 132 31.11 -7.49 -3.59
CA ILE A 132 32.28 -6.71 -3.15
C ILE A 132 32.57 -6.93 -1.66
N GLU A 133 31.53 -7.03 -0.83
CA GLU A 133 31.70 -7.29 0.61
C GLU A 133 32.05 -8.75 0.92
N LEU A 134 31.54 -9.71 0.14
CA LEU A 134 31.83 -11.14 0.32
C LEU A 134 33.21 -11.55 -0.24
N SER A 135 33.75 -10.79 -1.19
CA SER A 135 35.10 -11.01 -1.77
C SER A 135 36.22 -10.34 -0.97
N LYS A 136 35.88 -9.70 0.15
CA LYS A 136 36.81 -9.07 1.09
C LYS A 136 36.98 -9.91 2.34
#